data_AF-A0A970AGN4-F1
#
_entry.id   AF-A0A970AGN4-F1
#
_cell.length_a   1.000
_cell.length_b   1.000
_cell.length_c   1.000
_cell.angle_alpha   90.00
_cell.angle_beta   90.00
_cell.angle_gamma   90.00
#
_symmetry.space_group_name_H-M   'P 1'
#
loop_
_entity.id
_entity.type
_entity.pdbx_description
1 polymer ?
#
loop_
_entity_poly.entity_id
_entity_poly.type
_entity_poly.pdbx_seq_one_letter_code
_entity_poly.pdbx_strand_id
1 'polypeptide(L)'
;MNINSLRYCLRQTSRSFSRNKWLALVSASMIAISLGILGGSLLAAVNTNQIMINIQSNLEMAVFLVEDADQEAIEAQLDGLPGITDYRFVSRDDGLREFARSLNAQSLFKELEGENNPLPDMFRVRAAEAELVPELAQKIEGLAGVESVEYGEELVDMLVRVSRWVNRASLTVSILLAAGAIFLIVTTIRLSVLARQEEVSIMKYLGASDWFVRLPFLLEGMLIGWLGTLVAILVLGAGYFRLAAIFIKEAQLFFLQPVTAAEQLVPIFLGLLILGTLMGGIGSTLSIRRFLKV
;
A
#
# COMPACT_ATOMS: atom_id res chain seq x y z
N MET A 1 -26.73 -26.41 -2.94
CA MET A 1 -25.94 -26.95 -1.81
C MET A 1 -26.74 -26.67 -0.54
N ASN A 2 -27.25 -27.67 0.16
CA ASN A 2 -28.21 -27.48 1.26
C ASN A 2 -27.52 -26.94 2.53
N ILE A 3 -28.22 -26.14 3.33
CA ILE A 3 -27.74 -25.58 4.62
C ILE A 3 -27.15 -26.65 5.56
N ASN A 4 -27.72 -27.86 5.55
CA ASN A 4 -27.24 -28.98 6.36
C ASN A 4 -25.86 -29.51 5.90
N SER A 5 -25.58 -29.48 4.60
CA SER A 5 -24.26 -29.85 4.05
C SER A 5 -23.17 -28.83 4.39
N LEU A 6 -23.53 -27.54 4.42
CA LEU A 6 -22.61 -26.46 4.82
C LEU A 6 -22.28 -26.53 6.32
N ARG A 7 -23.29 -26.79 7.16
CA ARG A 7 -23.13 -26.95 8.62
C ARG A 7 -22.30 -28.17 8.98
N TYR A 8 -22.47 -29.28 8.26
CA TYR A 8 -21.61 -30.46 8.40
C TYR A 8 -20.15 -30.13 8.07
N CYS A 9 -19.91 -29.45 6.94
CA CYS A 9 -18.57 -29.04 6.51
C CYS A 9 -17.88 -28.16 7.55
N LEU A 10 -18.54 -27.11 8.03
CA LEU A 10 -18.00 -26.21 9.08
C LEU A 10 -17.65 -26.96 10.38
N ARG A 11 -18.51 -27.89 10.82
CA ARG A 11 -18.28 -28.69 12.03
C ARG A 11 -17.09 -29.65 11.84
N GLN A 12 -16.95 -30.21 10.65
CA GLN A 12 -15.87 -31.13 10.31
C GLN A 12 -14.53 -30.40 10.15
N THR A 13 -14.53 -29.18 9.61
CA THR A 13 -13.35 -28.32 9.51
C THR A 13 -12.86 -27.86 10.88
N SER A 14 -13.77 -27.45 11.78
CA SER A 14 -13.43 -27.09 13.17
C SER A 14 -12.81 -28.27 13.94
N ARG A 15 -13.38 -29.47 13.80
CA ARG A 15 -12.79 -30.70 14.38
C ARG A 15 -11.44 -31.07 13.74
N SER A 16 -11.25 -30.80 12.45
CA SER A 16 -10.00 -31.03 11.72
C SER A 16 -8.86 -30.18 12.27
N PHE A 17 -9.13 -28.88 12.39
CA PHE A 17 -8.20 -27.90 12.93
C PHE A 17 -7.70 -28.32 14.32
N SER A 18 -8.57 -28.94 15.13
CA SER A 18 -8.22 -29.37 16.48
C SER A 18 -7.27 -30.58 16.58
N ARG A 19 -7.09 -31.39 15.52
CA ARG A 19 -6.14 -32.52 15.54
C ARG A 19 -4.76 -32.15 15.03
N ASN A 20 -4.65 -31.18 14.11
CA ASN A 20 -3.39 -30.73 13.52
C ASN A 20 -3.06 -29.26 13.87
N LYS A 21 -3.43 -28.82 15.08
CA LYS A 21 -3.37 -27.41 15.53
C LYS A 21 -2.00 -26.78 15.32
N TRP A 22 -0.92 -27.53 15.59
CA TRP A 22 0.44 -26.99 15.51
C TRP A 22 0.83 -26.56 14.09
N LEU A 23 0.66 -27.44 13.10
CA LEU A 23 1.01 -27.12 11.71
C LEU A 23 0.07 -26.06 11.11
N ALA A 24 -1.21 -26.10 11.46
CA ALA A 24 -2.17 -25.08 11.07
C ALA A 24 -1.83 -23.71 11.69
N LEU A 25 -1.40 -23.68 12.96
CA LEU A 25 -0.95 -22.47 13.64
C LEU A 25 0.33 -21.91 13.02
N VAL A 26 1.34 -22.75 12.74
CA VAL A 26 2.58 -22.31 12.09
C VAL A 26 2.28 -21.73 10.70
N SER A 27 1.41 -22.39 9.93
CA SER A 27 0.97 -21.90 8.62
C SER A 27 0.24 -20.56 8.73
N ALA A 28 -0.70 -20.43 9.68
CA ALA A 28 -1.43 -19.18 9.94
C ALA A 28 -0.49 -18.06 10.38
N SER A 29 0.48 -18.34 11.25
CA SER A 29 1.49 -17.36 11.69
C SER A 29 2.38 -16.89 10.53
N MET A 30 2.75 -17.78 9.61
CA MET A 30 3.54 -17.40 8.43
C MET A 30 2.77 -16.49 7.49
N ILE A 31 1.47 -16.76 7.29
CA ILE A 31 0.56 -15.85 6.58
C ILE A 31 0.46 -14.52 7.33
N ALA A 32 0.31 -14.57 8.66
CA ALA A 32 0.18 -13.38 9.48
C ALA A 32 1.40 -12.47 9.35
N ILE A 33 2.62 -13.04 9.36
CA ILE A 33 3.87 -12.29 9.19
C ILE A 33 4.00 -11.77 7.75
N SER A 34 3.74 -12.60 6.74
CA SER A 34 3.83 -12.21 5.32
C SER A 34 2.92 -11.03 4.97
N LEU A 35 1.65 -11.13 5.36
CA LEU A 35 0.65 -10.08 5.14
C LEU A 35 0.81 -8.92 6.12
N GLY A 36 1.38 -9.17 7.30
CA GLY A 36 1.81 -8.14 8.24
C GLY A 36 2.85 -7.21 7.61
N ILE A 37 3.90 -7.78 7.02
CA ILE A 37 4.95 -7.01 6.33
C ILE A 37 4.36 -6.25 5.13
N LEU A 38 3.54 -6.92 4.31
CA LEU A 38 2.92 -6.30 3.13
C LEU A 38 1.98 -5.15 3.54
N GLY A 39 1.09 -5.39 4.50
CA GLY A 39 0.16 -4.41 5.02
C GLY A 39 0.86 -3.24 5.69
N GLY A 40 1.93 -3.50 6.45
CA GLY A 40 2.79 -2.47 7.02
C GLY A 40 3.43 -1.58 5.96
N SER A 41 3.93 -2.15 4.85
CA SER A 41 4.47 -1.35 3.75
C SER A 41 3.41 -0.54 3.01
N LEU A 42 2.20 -1.08 2.82
CA LEU A 42 1.09 -0.33 2.20
C LEU A 42 0.65 0.84 3.09
N LEU A 43 0.55 0.62 4.40
CA LEU A 43 0.25 1.69 5.35
C LEU A 43 1.36 2.74 5.36
N ALA A 44 2.63 2.33 5.35
CA ALA A 44 3.75 3.25 5.27
C ALA A 44 3.66 4.11 4.00
N ALA A 45 3.43 3.51 2.83
CA ALA A 45 3.29 4.22 1.56
C ALA A 45 2.18 5.29 1.60
N VAL A 46 0.99 4.94 2.11
CA VAL A 46 -0.13 5.89 2.25
C VAL A 46 0.20 7.02 3.23
N ASN A 47 0.93 6.73 4.31
CA ASN A 47 1.31 7.75 5.28
C ASN A 47 2.47 8.63 4.80
N THR A 48 3.39 8.11 3.98
CA THR A 48 4.43 8.92 3.34
C THR A 48 3.82 10.03 2.50
N ASN A 49 2.73 9.76 1.78
CA ASN A 49 1.96 10.78 1.05
C ASN A 49 1.41 11.85 2.02
N GLN A 50 0.75 11.46 3.11
CA GLN A 50 0.17 12.41 4.08
C GLN A 50 1.20 13.29 4.80
N ILE A 51 2.34 12.71 5.19
CA ILE A 51 3.45 13.45 5.82
C ILE A 51 3.96 14.52 4.85
N MET A 52 3.97 14.21 3.56
CA MET A 52 4.47 15.09 2.52
C MET A 52 3.55 16.28 2.26
N ILE A 53 2.24 16.12 2.41
CA ILE A 53 1.25 17.22 2.33
C ILE A 53 1.45 18.23 3.47
N ASN A 54 1.86 17.77 4.66
CA ASN A 54 2.04 18.64 5.82
C ASN A 54 3.41 19.34 5.85
N ILE A 55 4.47 18.74 5.27
CA ILE A 55 5.77 19.41 5.10
C ILE A 55 5.64 20.40 3.94
N GLN A 56 5.27 21.61 4.31
CA GLN A 56 4.87 22.75 3.46
C GLN A 56 5.91 23.24 2.42
N SER A 57 6.97 22.51 2.07
CA SER A 57 8.06 23.09 1.26
C SER A 57 8.90 22.17 0.36
N ASN A 58 8.81 20.84 0.43
CA ASN A 58 9.90 20.00 -0.13
C ASN A 58 9.56 19.20 -1.41
N LEU A 59 8.29 19.14 -1.83
CA LEU A 59 7.88 18.63 -3.16
C LEU A 59 7.12 19.68 -3.97
N GLU A 60 7.38 20.95 -3.72
CA GLU A 60 6.88 22.01 -4.60
C GLU A 60 7.82 22.07 -5.81
N MET A 61 7.22 21.96 -6.99
CA MET A 61 7.88 22.25 -8.24
C MET A 61 7.67 23.73 -8.53
N ALA A 62 8.78 24.45 -8.69
CA ALA A 62 8.84 25.81 -9.18
C ALA A 62 8.77 25.77 -10.71
N VAL A 63 7.61 26.08 -11.27
CA VAL A 63 7.37 26.12 -12.71
C VAL A 63 7.52 27.55 -13.18
N PHE A 64 8.67 27.89 -13.74
CA PHE A 64 8.95 29.22 -14.26
C PHE A 64 8.30 29.42 -15.62
N LEU A 65 7.71 30.59 -15.82
CA LEU A 65 6.97 30.95 -17.02
C LEU A 65 7.81 31.79 -17.97
N VAL A 66 7.59 31.61 -19.27
CA VAL A 66 8.13 32.51 -20.29
C VAL A 66 7.47 33.90 -20.15
N GLU A 67 8.18 34.96 -20.53
CA GLU A 67 7.59 36.32 -20.61
C GLU A 67 6.29 36.32 -21.44
N ASP A 68 5.26 37.02 -20.94
CA ASP A 68 3.91 37.11 -21.52
C ASP A 68 3.17 35.77 -21.68
N ALA A 69 3.48 34.77 -20.86
CA ALA A 69 2.75 33.49 -20.84
C ALA A 69 1.27 33.67 -20.50
N ASP A 70 0.41 32.92 -21.21
CA ASP A 70 -1.02 32.86 -20.92
C ASP A 70 -1.28 31.99 -19.68
N GLN A 71 -1.48 32.66 -18.55
CA GLN A 71 -1.69 32.02 -17.25
C GLN A 71 -2.90 31.10 -17.25
N GLU A 72 -4.03 31.52 -17.83
CA GLU A 72 -5.27 30.73 -17.85
C GLU A 72 -5.09 29.43 -18.66
N ALA A 73 -4.35 29.49 -19.77
CA ALA A 73 -4.06 28.32 -20.58
C ALA A 73 -3.17 27.30 -19.84
N ILE A 74 -2.23 27.77 -19.03
CA ILE A 74 -1.35 26.90 -18.23
C ILE A 74 -2.12 26.30 -17.05
N GLU A 75 -2.96 27.08 -16.37
CA GLU A 75 -3.82 26.57 -15.29
C GLU A 75 -4.73 25.44 -15.78
N ALA A 76 -5.36 25.61 -16.94
CA ALA A 76 -6.19 24.56 -17.55
C ALA A 76 -5.40 23.29 -17.90
N GLN A 77 -4.12 23.42 -18.25
CA GLN A 77 -3.23 22.27 -18.51
C GLN A 77 -2.82 21.57 -17.21
N LEU A 78 -2.55 22.33 -16.15
CA LEU A 78 -2.24 21.80 -14.81
C LEU A 78 -3.43 21.04 -14.23
N ASP A 79 -4.66 21.57 -14.35
CA ASP A 79 -5.89 20.89 -13.93
C ASP A 79 -6.10 19.54 -14.64
N GLY A 80 -5.61 19.42 -15.88
CA GLY A 80 -5.69 18.19 -16.67
C GLY A 80 -4.69 17.11 -16.28
N LEU A 81 -3.69 17.41 -15.45
CA LEU A 81 -2.62 16.47 -15.10
C LEU A 81 -2.95 15.68 -13.83
N PRO A 82 -3.16 14.34 -13.93
CA PRO A 82 -3.40 13.52 -12.76
C PRO A 82 -2.15 13.46 -11.88
N GLY A 83 -2.35 13.60 -10.56
CA GLY A 83 -1.26 13.56 -9.58
C GLY A 83 -0.81 14.94 -9.11
N ILE A 84 -1.41 16.03 -9.58
CA ILE A 84 -1.30 17.35 -8.94
C ILE A 84 -2.37 17.45 -7.84
N THR A 85 -2.00 17.96 -6.68
CA THR A 85 -2.91 18.16 -5.53
C THR A 85 -3.33 19.60 -5.35
N ASP A 86 -2.41 20.53 -5.64
CA ASP A 86 -2.59 21.96 -5.43
C ASP A 86 -1.60 22.70 -6.33
N TYR A 87 -1.94 23.91 -6.76
CA TYR A 87 -1.02 24.82 -7.42
C TYR A 87 -1.34 26.27 -7.08
N ARG A 88 -0.31 27.12 -7.07
CA ARG A 88 -0.46 28.54 -6.75
C ARG A 88 0.40 29.40 -7.67
N PHE A 89 -0.21 30.40 -8.27
CA PHE A 89 0.53 31.46 -8.98
C PHE A 89 1.30 32.34 -7.99
N VAL A 90 2.56 32.60 -8.30
CA VAL A 90 3.45 33.47 -7.56
C VAL A 90 4.06 34.45 -8.56
N SER A 91 3.75 35.73 -8.38
CA SER A 91 4.34 36.80 -9.18
C SER A 91 5.85 36.89 -8.92
N ARG A 92 6.62 37.39 -9.89
CA ARG A 92 8.07 37.62 -9.72
C ARG A 92 8.42 38.40 -8.46
N ASP A 93 7.60 39.39 -8.09
CA ASP A 93 7.83 40.24 -6.91
C ASP A 93 7.49 39.52 -5.61
N ASP A 94 6.49 38.65 -5.60
CA ASP A 94 6.20 37.79 -4.44
C ASP A 94 7.27 36.69 -4.29
N GLY A 95 7.72 36.10 -5.41
CA GLY A 95 8.77 35.08 -5.44
C GLY A 95 10.08 35.61 -4.86
N LEU A 96 10.51 36.81 -5.26
CA LEU A 96 11.69 37.47 -4.71
C LEU A 96 11.58 37.71 -3.20
N ARG A 97 10.40 38.14 -2.74
CA ARG A 97 10.14 38.36 -1.31
C ARG A 97 10.15 37.04 -0.51
N GLU A 98 9.63 35.96 -1.06
CA GLU A 98 9.68 34.63 -0.44
C GLU A 98 11.12 34.09 -0.37
N PHE A 99 11.90 34.24 -1.45
CA PHE A 99 13.30 33.84 -1.50
C PHE A 99 14.17 34.64 -0.52
N ALA A 100 13.98 35.96 -0.46
CA ALA A 100 14.71 36.79 0.49
C ALA A 100 14.39 36.45 1.95
N ARG A 101 13.15 35.98 2.23
CA ARG A 101 12.76 35.48 3.56
C ARG A 101 13.40 34.14 3.89
N SER A 102 13.45 33.19 2.95
CA SER A 102 14.03 31.86 3.21
C SER A 102 15.52 31.94 3.59
N LEU A 103 16.24 32.92 3.04
CA LEU A 103 17.65 33.18 3.34
C LEU A 103 17.89 34.12 4.54
N ASN A 104 16.84 34.62 5.21
CA ASN A 104 16.93 35.69 6.22
C ASN A 104 17.72 36.93 5.74
N ALA A 105 17.63 37.24 4.44
CA ALA A 105 18.49 38.21 3.76
C ALA A 105 17.69 39.38 3.15
N GLN A 106 16.52 39.70 3.70
CA GLN A 106 15.56 40.67 3.16
C GLN A 106 16.17 42.03 2.80
N SER A 107 17.15 42.51 3.58
CA SER A 107 17.84 43.77 3.32
C SER A 107 18.77 43.74 2.10
N LEU A 108 19.28 42.56 1.72
CA LEU A 108 20.20 42.39 0.59
C LEU A 108 19.46 42.29 -0.75
N PHE A 109 18.20 41.83 -0.74
CA PHE A 109 17.41 41.63 -1.96
C PHE A 109 16.50 42.81 -2.32
N LYS A 110 16.41 43.84 -1.46
CA LYS A 110 15.58 45.04 -1.72
C LYS A 110 15.97 45.80 -3.00
N GLU A 111 17.25 45.77 -3.38
CA GLU A 111 17.78 46.45 -4.56
C GLU A 111 17.38 45.76 -5.88
N LEU A 112 16.91 44.50 -5.78
CA LEU A 112 16.44 43.68 -6.88
C LEU A 112 14.90 43.74 -7.05
N GLU A 113 14.17 44.50 -6.22
CA GLU A 113 12.71 44.66 -6.38
C GLU A 113 12.38 45.57 -7.59
N GLY A 114 11.21 45.35 -8.22
CA GLY A 114 10.72 46.19 -9.32
C GLY A 114 11.37 45.85 -10.67
N GLU A 115 11.91 46.84 -11.37
CA GLU A 115 12.48 46.65 -12.73
C GLU A 115 13.78 45.84 -12.75
N ASN A 116 14.48 45.73 -11.60
CA ASN A 116 15.72 44.97 -11.47
C ASN A 116 15.49 43.50 -11.10
N ASN A 117 14.24 43.04 -11.04
CA ASN A 117 13.91 41.69 -10.59
C ASN A 117 14.28 40.65 -11.65
N PRO A 118 15.26 39.76 -11.38
CA PRO A 118 15.69 38.77 -12.35
C PRO A 118 14.78 37.53 -12.38
N LEU A 119 13.79 37.43 -11.49
CA LEU A 119 12.90 36.27 -11.43
C LEU A 119 11.74 36.43 -12.43
N PRO A 120 11.38 35.36 -13.16
CA PRO A 120 10.12 35.33 -13.92
C PRO A 120 8.94 35.03 -12.99
N ASP A 121 7.73 35.18 -13.54
CA ASP A 121 6.52 34.67 -12.89
C ASP A 121 6.56 33.14 -12.83
N MET A 122 5.95 32.55 -11.80
CA MET A 122 6.02 31.12 -11.59
C MET A 122 4.74 30.53 -11.00
N PHE A 123 4.49 29.25 -11.30
CA PHE A 123 3.56 28.44 -10.53
C PHE A 123 4.33 27.57 -9.53
N ARG A 124 3.85 27.53 -8.29
CA ARG A 124 4.22 26.47 -7.35
C ARG A 124 3.24 25.33 -7.49
N VAL A 125 3.70 24.19 -7.98
CA VAL A 125 2.86 23.01 -8.22
C VAL A 125 3.21 21.93 -7.21
N ARG A 126 2.21 21.37 -6.55
CA ARG A 126 2.36 20.30 -5.55
C ARG A 126 1.91 18.97 -6.10
N ALA A 127 2.85 18.02 -6.18
CA ALA A 127 2.55 16.65 -6.51
C ALA A 127 1.88 15.90 -5.34
N ALA A 128 1.03 14.93 -5.67
CA ALA A 128 0.41 14.03 -4.71
C ALA A 128 1.43 13.12 -4.05
N GLU A 129 2.48 12.71 -4.77
CA GLU A 129 3.46 11.75 -4.28
C GLU A 129 4.87 12.12 -4.75
N ALA A 130 5.87 11.90 -3.91
CA ALA A 130 7.29 12.11 -4.27
C ALA A 130 7.67 11.34 -5.54
N GLU A 131 7.14 10.12 -5.70
CA GLU A 131 7.44 9.25 -6.84
C GLU A 131 6.93 9.83 -8.17
N LEU A 132 5.92 10.72 -8.13
CA LEU A 132 5.35 11.37 -9.31
C LEU A 132 6.07 12.66 -9.70
N VAL A 133 6.83 13.28 -8.79
CA VAL A 133 7.49 14.57 -9.04
C VAL A 133 8.38 14.56 -10.29
N PRO A 134 9.27 13.57 -10.52
CA PRO A 134 10.11 13.59 -11.71
C PRO A 134 9.30 13.46 -13.01
N GLU A 135 8.25 12.64 -13.01
CA GLU A 135 7.38 12.46 -14.18
C GLU A 135 6.52 13.70 -14.44
N LEU A 136 5.98 14.32 -13.39
CA LEU A 136 5.19 15.55 -13.49
C LEU A 136 6.07 16.72 -13.92
N ALA A 137 7.26 16.87 -13.36
CA ALA A 137 8.21 17.91 -13.77
C ALA A 137 8.50 17.83 -15.27
N GLN A 138 8.82 16.63 -15.78
CA GLN A 138 9.07 16.41 -17.20
C GLN A 138 7.85 16.72 -18.08
N LYS A 139 6.63 16.40 -17.62
CA LYS A 139 5.39 16.72 -18.35
C LYS A 139 5.10 18.22 -18.37
N ILE A 140 5.29 18.88 -17.24
CA ILE A 140 5.03 20.32 -17.06
C ILE A 140 6.05 21.14 -17.85
N GLU A 141 7.32 20.73 -17.85
CA GLU A 141 8.39 21.37 -18.64
C GLU A 141 8.11 21.30 -20.15
N GLY A 142 7.34 20.30 -20.62
CA GLY A 142 6.91 20.18 -22.01
C GLY A 142 5.70 21.04 -22.39
N LEU A 143 5.10 21.78 -21.46
CA LEU A 143 3.93 22.62 -21.72
C LEU A 143 4.31 23.93 -22.42
N ALA A 144 3.44 24.42 -23.29
CA ALA A 144 3.66 25.71 -23.95
C ALA A 144 3.52 26.86 -22.94
N GLY A 145 4.52 27.74 -22.88
CA GLY A 145 4.56 28.87 -21.94
C GLY A 145 5.32 28.58 -20.63
N VAL A 146 5.82 27.36 -20.44
CA VAL A 146 6.75 27.01 -19.36
C VAL A 146 8.19 27.15 -19.86
N GLU A 147 9.01 27.87 -19.09
CA GLU A 147 10.44 28.04 -19.38
C GLU A 147 11.27 26.91 -18.78
N SER A 148 11.06 26.60 -17.50
CA SER A 148 11.76 25.55 -16.78
C SER A 148 10.99 25.10 -15.54
N VAL A 149 11.28 23.88 -15.08
CA VAL A 149 10.70 23.34 -13.85
C VAL A 149 11.82 22.97 -12.88
N GLU A 150 11.95 23.72 -11.80
CA GLU A 150 12.90 23.44 -10.74
C GLU A 150 12.24 22.76 -9.55
N TYR A 151 12.91 21.77 -9.00
CA TYR A 151 12.52 21.11 -7.76
C TYR A 151 13.79 20.59 -7.08
N GLY A 152 13.67 20.13 -5.82
CA GLY A 152 14.80 19.54 -5.11
C GLY A 152 15.22 18.19 -5.67
N GLU A 153 15.68 18.13 -6.92
CA GLU A 153 15.90 16.92 -7.72
C GLU A 153 16.71 15.88 -6.96
N GLU A 154 17.86 16.23 -6.39
CA GLU A 154 18.71 15.29 -5.65
C GLU A 154 18.00 14.70 -4.42
N LEU A 155 17.27 15.52 -3.66
CA LEU A 155 16.53 15.09 -2.47
C LEU A 155 15.34 14.21 -2.85
N VAL A 156 14.57 14.63 -3.87
CA VAL A 156 13.43 13.88 -4.40
C VAL A 156 13.90 12.55 -4.96
N ASP A 157 14.96 12.53 -5.78
CA ASP A 157 15.52 11.30 -6.33
C ASP A 157 16.03 10.35 -5.24
N MET A 158 16.67 10.88 -4.19
CA MET A 158 17.08 10.09 -3.05
C MET A 158 15.87 9.45 -2.35
N LEU A 159 14.83 10.24 -2.05
CA LEU A 159 13.61 9.77 -1.41
C LEU A 159 12.88 8.72 -2.26
N VAL A 160 12.73 8.98 -3.56
CA VAL A 160 12.08 8.08 -4.52
C VAL A 160 12.89 6.80 -4.69
N ARG A 161 14.22 6.86 -4.68
CA ARG A 161 15.09 5.67 -4.74
C ARG A 161 14.96 4.83 -3.47
N VAL A 162 14.96 5.46 -2.29
CA VAL A 162 14.77 4.77 -1.01
C VAL A 162 13.38 4.15 -0.92
N SER A 163 12.33 4.89 -1.26
CA SER A 163 10.94 4.40 -1.28
C SER A 163 10.80 3.19 -2.19
N ARG A 164 11.28 3.28 -3.44
CA ARG A 164 11.26 2.17 -4.40
C ARG A 164 12.05 0.96 -3.90
N TRP A 165 13.19 1.17 -3.24
CA TRP A 165 13.99 0.08 -2.67
C TRP A 165 13.26 -0.61 -1.52
N VAL A 166 12.67 0.15 -0.58
CA VAL A 166 11.89 -0.38 0.55
C VAL A 166 10.67 -1.15 0.05
N ASN A 167 9.89 -0.59 -0.89
CA ASN A 167 8.72 -1.23 -1.47
C ASN A 167 9.08 -2.53 -2.21
N ARG A 168 10.18 -2.53 -2.98
CA ARG A 168 10.65 -3.74 -3.67
C ARG A 168 11.13 -4.80 -2.69
N ALA A 169 11.83 -4.39 -1.63
CA ALA A 169 12.31 -5.30 -0.60
C ALA A 169 11.13 -5.92 0.20
N SER A 170 10.17 -5.12 0.64
CA SER A 170 8.99 -5.61 1.39
C SER A 170 8.18 -6.57 0.53
N LEU A 171 7.92 -6.23 -0.74
CA LEU A 171 7.20 -7.09 -1.68
C LEU A 171 7.92 -8.43 -1.87
N THR A 172 9.24 -8.41 -2.06
CA THR A 172 10.05 -9.63 -2.26
C THR A 172 9.99 -10.54 -1.03
N VAL A 173 10.15 -9.98 0.17
CA VAL A 173 10.07 -10.74 1.44
C VAL A 173 8.66 -11.29 1.64
N SER A 174 7.61 -10.51 1.40
CA SER A 174 6.22 -10.95 1.51
C SER A 174 5.91 -12.10 0.56
N ILE A 175 6.38 -12.05 -0.70
CA ILE A 175 6.20 -13.15 -1.67
C ILE A 175 6.91 -14.42 -1.19
N LEU A 176 8.14 -14.31 -0.69
CA LEU A 176 8.89 -15.47 -0.20
C LEU A 176 8.21 -16.13 1.00
N LEU A 177 7.75 -15.33 1.95
CA LEU A 177 6.99 -15.84 3.10
C LEU A 177 5.62 -16.39 2.69
N ALA A 178 4.96 -15.79 1.71
CA ALA A 178 3.70 -16.26 1.15
C ALA A 178 3.86 -17.64 0.50
N ALA A 179 4.93 -17.83 -0.28
CA ALA A 179 5.27 -19.13 -0.86
C ALA A 179 5.56 -20.18 0.22
N GLY A 180 6.31 -19.82 1.25
CA GLY A 180 6.55 -20.68 2.42
C GLY A 180 5.26 -21.08 3.14
N ALA A 181 4.35 -20.12 3.33
CA ALA A 181 3.07 -20.37 3.97
C ALA A 181 2.20 -21.32 3.14
N ILE A 182 2.12 -21.10 1.83
CA ILE A 182 1.42 -21.99 0.90
C ILE A 182 2.01 -23.41 0.96
N PHE A 183 3.34 -23.54 0.99
CA PHE A 183 4.02 -24.82 1.12
C PHE A 183 3.65 -25.55 2.43
N LEU A 184 3.61 -24.82 3.55
CA LEU A 184 3.17 -25.39 4.83
C LEU A 184 1.70 -25.79 4.82
N ILE A 185 0.82 -24.99 4.20
CA ILE A 185 -0.59 -25.36 4.02
C ILE A 185 -0.71 -26.64 3.20
N VAL A 186 0.02 -26.75 2.09
CA VAL A 186 0.01 -27.97 1.25
C VAL A 186 0.34 -29.20 2.09
N THR A 187 1.40 -29.10 2.91
CA THR A 187 1.86 -30.19 3.78
C THR A 187 0.85 -30.49 4.89
N THR A 188 0.29 -29.46 5.51
CA THR A 188 -0.72 -29.57 6.57
C THR A 188 -1.98 -30.26 6.06
N ILE A 189 -2.50 -29.83 4.91
CA ILE A 189 -3.68 -30.42 4.28
C ILE A 189 -3.39 -31.84 3.81
N ARG A 190 -2.19 -32.13 3.32
CA ARG A 190 -1.81 -33.51 2.93
C ARG A 190 -1.89 -34.45 4.12
N LEU A 191 -1.36 -34.05 5.28
CA LEU A 191 -1.45 -34.84 6.50
C LEU A 191 -2.90 -34.99 6.98
N SER A 192 -3.71 -33.93 6.86
CA SER A 192 -5.15 -33.96 7.17
C SER A 192 -5.90 -34.97 6.28
N VAL A 193 -5.62 -34.99 4.98
CA VAL A 193 -6.20 -35.93 4.01
C VAL A 193 -5.81 -37.37 4.33
N LEU A 194 -4.52 -37.64 4.59
CA LEU A 194 -4.03 -38.97 4.95
C LEU A 194 -4.70 -39.51 6.22
N ALA A 195 -4.89 -38.64 7.22
CA ALA A 195 -5.59 -39.00 8.45
C ALA A 195 -7.10 -39.28 8.27
N ARG A 196 -7.66 -39.00 7.08
CA ARG A 196 -9.07 -39.19 6.72
C ARG A 196 -9.25 -40.08 5.48
N GLN A 197 -8.21 -40.80 5.07
CA GLN A 197 -8.21 -41.57 3.82
C GLN A 197 -9.33 -42.62 3.77
N GLU A 198 -9.66 -43.26 4.90
CA GLU A 198 -10.73 -44.26 5.00
C GLU A 198 -12.13 -43.64 4.86
N GLU A 199 -12.37 -42.48 5.48
CA GLU A 199 -13.63 -41.76 5.32
C GLU A 199 -13.81 -41.30 3.85
N VAL A 200 -12.73 -40.80 3.25
CA VAL A 200 -12.71 -40.36 1.86
C VAL A 200 -12.96 -41.53 0.90
N SER A 201 -12.37 -42.70 1.14
CA SER A 201 -12.59 -43.88 0.29
C SER A 201 -14.04 -44.37 0.37
N ILE A 202 -14.64 -44.43 1.57
CA ILE A 202 -16.06 -44.79 1.74
C ILE A 202 -16.97 -43.81 0.98
N MET A 203 -16.75 -42.50 1.11
CA MET A 203 -17.53 -41.49 0.38
C MET A 203 -17.41 -41.66 -1.14
N LYS A 204 -16.22 -42.03 -1.64
CA LYS A 204 -16.00 -42.33 -3.05
C LYS A 204 -16.75 -43.56 -3.53
N TYR A 205 -16.78 -44.64 -2.73
CA TYR A 205 -17.55 -45.85 -3.04
C TYR A 205 -19.07 -45.59 -3.07
N LEU A 206 -19.56 -44.60 -2.32
CA LEU A 206 -20.96 -44.18 -2.33
C LEU A 206 -21.31 -43.20 -3.48
N GLY A 207 -20.38 -42.92 -4.40
CA GLY A 207 -20.62 -42.07 -5.56
C GLY A 207 -20.52 -40.55 -5.29
N ALA A 208 -19.86 -40.14 -4.20
CA ALA A 208 -19.64 -38.72 -3.94
C ALA A 208 -18.77 -38.05 -5.03
N SER A 209 -19.18 -36.86 -5.46
CA SER A 209 -18.44 -36.10 -6.47
C SER A 209 -17.07 -35.64 -5.96
N ASP A 210 -16.10 -35.51 -6.87
CA ASP A 210 -14.77 -34.97 -6.60
C ASP A 210 -14.81 -33.65 -5.83
N TRP A 211 -15.73 -32.77 -6.20
CA TRP A 211 -15.92 -31.48 -5.56
C TRP A 211 -16.39 -31.60 -4.12
N PHE A 212 -17.32 -32.54 -3.85
CA PHE A 212 -17.83 -32.78 -2.50
C PHE A 212 -16.73 -33.28 -1.56
N VAL A 213 -15.82 -34.13 -2.06
CA VAL A 213 -14.68 -34.64 -1.28
C VAL A 213 -13.61 -33.56 -1.05
N ARG A 214 -13.44 -32.62 -1.99
CA ARG A 214 -12.42 -31.54 -1.91
C ARG A 214 -12.83 -30.37 -1.03
N LEU A 215 -14.13 -30.07 -0.96
CA LEU A 215 -14.66 -28.88 -0.30
C LEU A 215 -14.26 -28.74 1.18
N PRO A 216 -14.28 -29.78 2.04
CA PRO A 216 -13.90 -29.66 3.45
C PRO A 216 -12.44 -29.22 3.63
N PHE A 217 -11.54 -29.73 2.79
CA PHE A 217 -10.13 -29.39 2.80
C PHE A 217 -9.88 -27.98 2.23
N LEU A 218 -10.64 -27.59 1.20
CA LEU A 218 -10.58 -26.21 0.67
C LEU A 218 -10.94 -25.20 1.75
N LEU A 219 -12.05 -25.45 2.47
CA LEU A 219 -12.48 -24.62 3.58
C LEU A 219 -11.46 -24.62 4.73
N GLU A 220 -10.80 -25.76 5.01
CA GLU A 220 -9.72 -25.83 6.01
C GLU A 220 -8.57 -24.88 5.66
N GLY A 221 -8.10 -24.89 4.40
CA GLY A 221 -7.07 -23.97 3.94
C GLY A 221 -7.50 -22.50 3.98
N MET A 222 -8.71 -22.20 3.48
CA MET A 222 -9.27 -20.85 3.52
C MET A 222 -9.40 -20.32 4.96
N LEU A 223 -9.82 -21.16 5.91
CA LEU A 223 -9.89 -20.78 7.32
C LEU A 223 -8.52 -20.53 7.94
N ILE A 224 -7.49 -21.33 7.61
CA ILE A 224 -6.11 -21.09 8.04
C ILE A 224 -5.63 -19.72 7.53
N GLY A 225 -5.88 -19.43 6.25
CA GLY A 225 -5.53 -18.15 5.63
C GLY A 225 -6.29 -16.97 6.25
N TRP A 226 -7.60 -17.13 6.42
CA TRP A 226 -8.47 -16.12 7.03
C TRP A 226 -8.05 -15.82 8.47
N LEU A 227 -7.81 -16.84 9.31
CA LEU A 227 -7.37 -16.68 10.70
C LEU A 227 -6.00 -16.03 10.79
N GLY A 228 -5.03 -16.46 9.97
CA GLY A 228 -3.70 -15.86 9.93
C GLY A 228 -3.76 -14.38 9.58
N THR A 229 -4.60 -14.03 8.61
CA THR A 229 -4.77 -12.65 8.18
C THR A 229 -5.53 -11.81 9.20
N LEU A 230 -6.53 -12.38 9.86
CA LEU A 230 -7.24 -11.71 10.94
C LEU A 230 -6.26 -11.32 12.06
N VAL A 231 -5.34 -12.21 12.43
CA VAL A 231 -4.28 -11.92 13.39
C VAL A 231 -3.36 -10.80 12.87
N ALA A 232 -2.95 -10.84 11.60
CA ALA A 232 -2.15 -9.77 11.00
C ALA A 232 -2.85 -8.41 11.08
N ILE A 233 -4.13 -8.35 10.71
CA ILE A 233 -4.94 -7.12 10.73
C ILE A 233 -5.08 -6.60 12.16
N LEU A 234 -5.30 -7.47 13.15
CA LEU A 234 -5.40 -7.07 14.55
C LEU A 234 -4.07 -6.50 15.07
N VAL A 235 -2.95 -7.17 14.78
CA VAL A 235 -1.62 -6.72 15.21
C VAL A 235 -1.23 -5.42 14.50
N LEU A 236 -1.41 -5.36 13.18
CA LEU A 236 -1.14 -4.16 12.39
C LEU A 236 -2.03 -2.99 12.81
N GLY A 237 -3.34 -3.21 12.93
CA GLY A 237 -4.29 -2.18 13.34
C GLY A 237 -3.97 -1.66 14.74
N ALA A 238 -3.79 -2.54 15.73
CA ALA A 238 -3.44 -2.14 17.08
C ALA A 238 -2.09 -1.40 17.15
N GLY A 239 -1.08 -1.87 16.41
CA GLY A 239 0.22 -1.21 16.30
C GLY A 239 0.11 0.17 15.66
N TYR A 240 -0.60 0.24 14.53
CA TYR A 240 -0.81 1.46 13.76
C TYR A 240 -1.57 2.52 14.55
N PHE A 241 -2.72 2.17 15.14
CA PHE A 241 -3.52 3.12 15.92
C PHE A 241 -2.81 3.58 17.21
N ARG A 242 -1.97 2.72 17.82
CA ARG A 242 -1.13 3.16 18.95
C ARG A 242 -0.06 4.14 18.52
N LEU A 243 0.66 3.83 17.44
CA LEU A 243 1.65 4.76 16.88
C LEU A 243 0.98 6.08 16.51
N ALA A 244 -0.15 6.02 15.81
CA ALA A 244 -0.95 7.19 15.46
C ALA A 244 -1.33 8.03 16.69
N ALA A 245 -1.82 7.40 17.75
CA ALA A 245 -2.18 8.10 18.99
C ALA A 245 -0.98 8.76 19.69
N ILE A 246 0.23 8.19 19.58
CA ILE A 246 1.47 8.80 20.10
C ILE A 246 1.81 10.04 19.26
N PHE A 247 1.84 9.90 17.93
CA PHE A 247 2.15 11.01 17.01
C PHE A 247 1.16 12.17 17.13
N ILE A 248 -0.13 11.90 17.33
CA ILE A 248 -1.16 12.95 17.49
C ILE A 248 -1.05 13.66 18.85
N LYS A 249 -0.63 12.97 19.92
CA LYS A 249 -0.50 13.56 21.26
C LYS A 249 0.72 14.46 21.40
N GLU A 250 1.80 14.16 20.70
CA GLU A 250 2.99 15.00 20.68
C GLU A 250 2.80 16.14 19.67
N ALA A 251 2.26 17.27 20.14
CA ALA A 251 1.93 18.45 19.34
C ALA A 251 3.11 19.04 18.52
N GLN A 252 4.35 18.63 18.79
CA GLN A 252 5.53 19.02 18.03
C GLN A 252 5.68 18.30 16.69
N LEU A 253 4.86 17.27 16.43
CA LEU A 253 4.90 16.45 15.22
C LEU A 253 3.65 16.66 14.34
N PHE A 254 3.16 17.91 14.23
CA PHE A 254 2.03 18.27 13.37
C PHE A 254 2.19 17.79 11.90
N PHE A 255 3.44 17.63 11.45
CA PHE A 255 3.79 17.10 10.13
C PHE A 255 3.55 15.59 9.97
N LEU A 256 3.54 14.84 11.08
CA LEU A 256 3.37 13.38 11.10
C LEU A 256 1.93 12.98 11.50
N GLN A 257 0.92 13.71 11.03
CA GLN A 257 -0.47 13.25 11.21
C GLN A 257 -0.71 12.02 10.35
N PRO A 258 -0.86 10.83 10.95
CA PRO A 258 -1.05 9.62 10.20
C PRO A 258 -2.48 9.54 9.66
N VAL A 259 -2.65 8.88 8.53
CA VAL A 259 -3.96 8.65 7.91
C VAL A 259 -4.83 7.79 8.81
N THR A 260 -5.79 8.41 9.47
CA THR A 260 -6.78 7.72 10.31
C THR A 260 -8.13 7.55 9.62
N ALA A 261 -8.28 8.07 8.40
CA ALA A 261 -9.51 8.00 7.63
C ALA A 261 -9.87 6.54 7.31
N ALA A 262 -11.07 6.12 7.74
CA ALA A 262 -11.56 4.77 7.50
C ALA A 262 -11.67 4.45 6.00
N GLU A 263 -11.96 5.45 5.17
CA GLU A 263 -12.08 5.30 3.71
C GLU A 263 -10.80 4.81 3.04
N GLN A 264 -9.63 5.18 3.57
CA GLN A 264 -8.33 4.75 3.03
C GLN A 264 -7.84 3.45 3.68
N LEU A 265 -8.13 3.24 4.97
CA LEU A 265 -7.65 2.08 5.72
C LEU A 265 -8.49 0.81 5.49
N VAL A 266 -9.81 0.93 5.39
CA VAL A 266 -10.73 -0.22 5.23
C VAL A 266 -10.43 -1.02 3.97
N PRO A 267 -10.23 -0.40 2.78
CA PRO A 267 -9.88 -1.14 1.56
C PRO A 267 -8.59 -1.94 1.70
N ILE A 268 -7.57 -1.41 2.39
CA ILE A 268 -6.29 -2.10 2.62
C ILE A 268 -6.51 -3.35 3.47
N PHE A 269 -7.16 -3.22 4.63
CA PHE A 269 -7.41 -4.37 5.50
C PHE A 269 -8.32 -5.42 4.86
N LEU A 270 -9.33 -4.99 4.11
CA LEU A 270 -10.22 -5.90 3.38
C LEU A 270 -9.48 -6.61 2.24
N GLY A 271 -8.62 -5.89 1.51
CA GLY A 271 -7.73 -6.45 0.49
C GLY A 271 -6.79 -7.51 1.06
N LEU A 272 -6.16 -7.24 2.21
CA LEU A 272 -5.33 -8.23 2.92
C LEU A 272 -6.15 -9.47 3.28
N LEU A 273 -7.36 -9.30 3.85
CA LEU A 273 -8.23 -10.41 4.25
C LEU A 273 -8.59 -11.31 3.06
N ILE A 274 -8.92 -10.72 1.91
CA ILE A 274 -9.18 -11.45 0.68
C ILE A 274 -7.91 -12.19 0.23
N LEU A 275 -6.78 -11.51 0.15
CA LEU A 275 -5.51 -12.10 -0.28
C LEU A 275 -5.11 -13.30 0.57
N GLY A 276 -5.17 -13.20 1.89
CA GLY A 276 -4.80 -14.31 2.76
C GLY A 276 -5.79 -15.48 2.72
N THR A 277 -7.08 -15.20 2.57
CA THR A 277 -8.09 -16.25 2.34
C THR A 277 -7.83 -16.99 1.02
N LEU A 278 -7.49 -16.26 -0.04
CA LEU A 278 -7.11 -16.82 -1.34
C LEU A 278 -5.82 -17.64 -1.26
N MET A 279 -4.79 -17.16 -0.56
CA MET A 279 -3.55 -17.91 -0.34
C MET A 279 -3.84 -19.25 0.37
N GLY A 280 -4.71 -19.23 1.38
CA GLY A 280 -5.19 -20.44 2.05
C GLY A 280 -5.91 -21.42 1.11
N GLY A 281 -6.81 -20.89 0.28
CA GLY A 281 -7.54 -21.68 -0.73
C GLY A 281 -6.64 -22.26 -1.81
N ILE A 282 -5.66 -21.49 -2.30
CA ILE A 282 -4.66 -21.92 -3.28
C ILE A 282 -3.82 -23.06 -2.71
N GLY A 283 -3.26 -22.88 -1.50
CA GLY A 283 -2.46 -23.91 -0.84
C GLY A 283 -3.24 -25.22 -0.63
N SER A 284 -4.50 -25.14 -0.23
CA SER A 284 -5.34 -26.34 -0.10
C SER A 284 -5.64 -27.00 -1.45
N THR A 285 -6.00 -26.22 -2.47
CA THR A 285 -6.31 -26.75 -3.80
C THR A 285 -5.10 -27.48 -4.42
N LEU A 286 -3.89 -26.91 -4.26
CA LEU A 286 -2.64 -27.52 -4.74
C LEU A 286 -2.34 -28.86 -4.04
N SER A 287 -2.72 -28.99 -2.76
CA SER A 287 -2.53 -30.23 -2.00
C SER A 287 -3.36 -31.38 -2.57
N ILE A 288 -4.64 -31.12 -2.84
CA ILE A 288 -5.61 -32.18 -3.19
C ILE A 288 -5.48 -32.62 -4.65
N ARG A 289 -5.10 -31.70 -5.57
CA ARG A 289 -4.91 -32.00 -7.01
C ARG A 289 -3.95 -33.17 -7.27
N ARG A 290 -2.97 -33.40 -6.39
CA ARG A 290 -2.01 -34.50 -6.52
C ARG A 290 -2.51 -35.84 -5.94
N PHE A 291 -3.51 -35.85 -5.06
CA PHE A 291 -3.95 -37.06 -4.35
C PHE A 291 -5.20 -37.73 -4.95
N LEU A 292 -6.05 -36.99 -5.66
CA LEU A 292 -7.28 -37.52 -6.28
C LEU A 292 -7.11 -37.91 -7.77
N LYS A 293 -5.87 -38.11 -8.24
CA LYS A 293 -5.62 -38.80 -9.51
C LYS A 293 -5.58 -40.32 -9.28
N VAL A 294 -6.70 -40.89 -8.85
CA VAL A 294 -7.02 -42.33 -8.93
C VAL A 294 -8.51 -42.44 -9.22
#